data_AF-N9L2U9-F1
#
_entry.id   AF-N9L2U9-F1
#
_cell.length_a   1.000
_cell.length_b   1.000
_cell.length_c   1.000
_cell.angle_alpha   90.00
_cell.angle_beta   90.00
_cell.angle_gamma   90.00
#
_symmetry.space_group_name_H-M   'P 1'
#
loop_
_entity.id
_entity.type
_entity.pdbx_description
1 polymer ?
#
loop_
_entity_poly.entity_id
_entity_poly.type
_entity_poly.pdbx_seq_one_letter_code
_entity_poly.pdbx_strand_id
1 'polypeptide(L)'
;MLLDYLFEKIADDAKVRVEQTIRDGLSRGQTNQQIVQRIKGKKALNYQDGLLDQSRNQISTMVRTARSHVSNVALNETYQTIGVEYVKFIATLDSRTSKICMGYSDKVYKKDEPHPVPPLHPNCRSILIPVSDDSGKTIGMRPFNNKVNGEGEIGVVDSNTTFKGWFDKQDAAFQKSWLGPTRYKLFKEGKYSLDKFVDPLTGQPFTLAELKKLDEEMFKRLGL
;
A
#
# COMPACT_ATOMS: atom_id res chain seq x y z
N MET A 1 -9.82 9.83 -9.25
CA MET A 1 -9.05 8.62 -8.90
C MET A 1 -7.71 9.01 -8.25
N LEU A 2 -7.00 8.10 -7.57
CA LEU A 2 -5.72 8.41 -6.89
C LEU A 2 -4.67 9.03 -7.83
N LEU A 3 -4.64 8.59 -9.09
CA LEU A 3 -3.75 9.16 -10.10
C LEU A 3 -4.11 10.62 -10.42
N ASP A 4 -5.39 10.96 -10.55
CA ASP A 4 -5.82 12.33 -10.81
C ASP A 4 -5.33 13.28 -9.71
N TYR A 5 -5.44 12.87 -8.44
CA TYR A 5 -4.91 13.62 -7.31
C TYR A 5 -3.39 13.80 -7.38
N LEU A 6 -2.64 12.77 -7.78
CA LEU A 6 -1.18 12.87 -7.94
C LEU A 6 -0.76 13.82 -9.08
N PHE A 7 -1.60 13.95 -10.11
CA PHE A 7 -1.34 14.80 -11.27
C PHE A 7 -1.99 16.19 -11.19
N GLU A 8 -2.76 16.47 -10.14
CA GLU A 8 -3.56 17.71 -10.01
C GLU A 8 -2.73 18.99 -10.08
N LYS A 9 -1.48 18.95 -9.61
CA LYS A 9 -0.56 20.11 -9.58
C LYS A 9 0.33 20.22 -10.82
N ILE A 10 0.05 19.46 -11.88
CA ILE A 10 0.80 19.46 -13.12
C ILE A 10 -0.06 20.12 -14.20
N ALA A 11 0.53 21.04 -14.96
CA ALA A 11 -0.14 21.66 -16.10
C ALA A 11 -0.63 20.59 -17.10
N ASP A 12 -1.81 20.80 -17.71
CA ASP A 12 -2.50 19.77 -18.50
C ASP A 12 -1.63 19.19 -19.63
N ASP A 13 -0.86 20.03 -20.33
CA ASP A 13 0.03 19.59 -21.41
C ASP A 13 1.18 18.71 -20.89
N ALA A 14 1.79 19.11 -19.77
CA ALA A 14 2.84 18.35 -19.10
C ALA A 14 2.29 17.04 -18.53
N LYS A 15 1.06 17.04 -18.00
CA LYS A 15 0.37 15.85 -17.48
C LYS A 15 0.21 14.81 -18.57
N VAL A 16 -0.30 15.20 -19.75
CA VAL A 16 -0.47 14.28 -20.89
C VAL A 16 0.87 13.66 -21.31
N ARG A 17 1.93 14.47 -21.43
CA ARG A 17 3.27 13.97 -21.80
C ARG A 17 3.85 13.00 -20.76
N VAL A 18 3.62 13.27 -19.47
CA VAL A 18 4.07 12.42 -18.37
C VAL A 18 3.33 11.10 -18.37
N GLU A 19 2.00 11.11 -18.49
CA GLU A 19 1.18 9.91 -18.59
C GLU A 19 1.59 9.03 -19.78
N GLN A 20 1.79 9.64 -20.95
CA GLN A 20 2.29 8.95 -22.14
C GLN A 20 3.66 8.33 -21.90
N THR A 21 4.58 9.06 -21.27
CA THR A 21 5.93 8.55 -20.96
C THR A 21 5.89 7.37 -19.99
N ILE A 22 4.99 7.40 -19.01
CA ILE A 22 4.78 6.28 -18.09
C ILE A 22 4.21 5.08 -18.85
N ARG A 23 3.15 5.27 -19.65
CA ARG A 23 2.52 4.18 -20.43
C ARG A 23 3.52 3.53 -21.39
N ASP A 24 4.26 4.34 -22.13
CA ASP A 24 5.33 3.90 -23.04
C ASP A 24 6.46 3.16 -22.31
N GLY A 25 6.84 3.65 -21.12
CA GLY A 25 7.81 2.97 -20.30
C GLY A 25 7.34 1.59 -19.82
N LEU A 26 6.08 1.48 -19.40
CA LEU A 26 5.49 0.22 -18.98
C LEU A 26 5.38 -0.78 -20.14
N SER A 27 4.93 -0.35 -21.32
CA SER A 27 4.80 -1.23 -22.49
C SER A 27 6.14 -1.74 -23.02
N ARG A 28 7.21 -0.94 -22.90
CA ARG A 28 8.57 -1.30 -23.29
C ARG A 28 9.36 -2.04 -22.21
N GLY A 29 8.73 -2.42 -21.09
CA GLY A 29 9.41 -3.13 -20.00
C GLY A 29 10.46 -2.30 -19.26
N GLN A 30 10.38 -0.97 -19.29
CA GLN A 30 11.33 -0.10 -18.60
C GLN A 30 11.23 -0.23 -17.08
N THR A 31 12.37 -0.07 -16.41
CA THR A 31 12.41 0.03 -14.96
C THR A 31 11.85 1.37 -14.49
N ASN A 32 11.37 1.42 -13.25
CA ASN A 32 10.90 2.68 -12.67
C ASN A 32 12.00 3.76 -12.70
N GLN A 33 13.27 3.37 -12.55
CA GLN A 33 14.39 4.31 -12.61
C GLN A 33 14.54 4.93 -14.00
N GLN A 34 14.40 4.15 -15.06
CA GLN A 34 14.45 4.64 -16.44
C GLN A 34 13.30 5.61 -16.73
N ILE A 35 12.08 5.28 -16.31
CA ILE A 35 10.91 6.16 -16.50
C ILE A 35 11.07 7.45 -15.71
N VAL A 36 11.47 7.38 -14.43
CA VAL A 36 11.75 8.56 -13.59
C VAL A 36 12.83 9.43 -14.23
N GLN A 37 13.87 8.83 -14.79
CA GLN A 37 14.95 9.54 -15.45
C GLN A 37 14.48 10.27 -16.72
N ARG A 38 13.59 9.65 -17.52
CA ARG A 38 12.98 10.30 -18.69
C ARG A 38 12.11 11.49 -18.29
N ILE A 39 11.33 11.36 -17.21
CA ILE A 39 10.45 12.44 -16.75
C ILE A 39 11.25 13.59 -16.12
N LYS A 40 12.27 13.29 -15.30
CA LYS A 40 13.07 14.33 -14.63
C LYS A 40 14.11 14.97 -15.54
N GLY A 41 14.57 14.26 -16.58
CA GLY A 41 15.71 14.66 -17.38
C GLY A 41 17.05 14.22 -16.78
N LYS A 42 18.14 14.41 -17.53
CA LYS A 42 19.50 14.04 -17.18
C LYS A 42 20.22 15.15 -16.44
N LYS A 43 20.92 14.77 -15.36
CA LYS A 43 21.79 15.70 -14.62
C LYS A 43 22.86 16.34 -15.53
N ALA A 44 23.39 15.59 -16.48
CA ALA A 44 24.38 16.07 -17.45
C ALA A 44 23.86 17.19 -18.37
N LEU A 45 22.54 17.28 -18.57
CA LEU A 45 21.87 18.32 -19.36
C LEU A 45 21.17 19.34 -18.46
N ASN A 46 21.58 19.44 -17.18
CA ASN A 46 20.93 20.28 -16.18
C ASN A 46 19.41 20.07 -16.10
N TYR A 47 18.93 18.86 -16.39
CA TYR A 47 17.51 18.49 -16.43
C TYR A 47 16.65 19.25 -17.45
N GLN A 48 17.26 19.98 -18.38
CA GLN A 48 16.53 20.73 -19.42
C GLN A 48 15.82 19.82 -20.43
N ASP A 49 16.23 18.55 -20.50
CA ASP A 49 15.59 17.49 -21.29
C ASP A 49 14.41 16.81 -20.56
N GLY A 50 14.09 17.24 -19.34
CA GLY A 50 13.00 16.70 -18.52
C GLY A 50 11.62 17.23 -18.91
N LEU A 51 10.59 16.47 -18.55
CA LEU A 51 9.18 16.83 -18.74
C LEU A 51 8.59 17.58 -17.55
N LEU A 52 9.14 17.36 -16.35
CA LEU A 52 8.66 17.95 -15.11
C LEU A 52 9.80 18.46 -14.25
N ASP A 53 9.70 19.72 -13.84
CA ASP A 53 10.56 20.27 -12.79
C ASP A 53 9.98 20.02 -11.39
N GLN A 54 9.99 18.75 -11.00
CA GLN A 54 9.63 18.33 -9.64
C GLN A 54 10.78 17.54 -9.00
N SER A 55 10.70 17.31 -7.68
CA SER A 55 11.69 16.48 -7.01
C SER A 55 11.67 15.04 -7.55
N ARG A 56 12.83 14.39 -7.60
CA ARG A 56 12.94 12.98 -8.02
C ARG A 56 12.04 12.05 -7.19
N ASN A 57 11.81 12.38 -5.92
CA ASN A 57 10.97 11.60 -5.02
C ASN A 57 9.48 11.69 -5.37
N GLN A 58 8.99 12.88 -5.75
CA GLN A 58 7.62 13.06 -6.23
C GLN A 58 7.41 12.28 -7.53
N ILE A 59 8.34 12.42 -8.49
CA ILE A 59 8.27 11.69 -9.77
C ILE A 59 8.32 10.18 -9.55
N SER A 60 9.20 9.69 -8.68
CA SER A 60 9.27 8.27 -8.30
C SER A 60 7.96 7.76 -7.71
N THR A 61 7.31 8.57 -6.87
CA THR A 61 6.01 8.24 -6.28
C THR A 61 4.91 8.15 -7.34
N MET A 62 4.88 9.10 -8.28
CA MET A 62 3.94 9.07 -9.41
C MET A 62 4.14 7.82 -10.26
N VAL A 63 5.38 7.54 -10.69
CA VAL A 63 5.70 6.38 -11.54
C VAL A 63 5.35 5.06 -10.83
N ARG A 64 5.71 4.91 -9.55
CA ARG A 64 5.41 3.69 -8.78
C ARG A 64 3.91 3.48 -8.60
N THR A 65 3.18 4.55 -8.31
CA THR A 65 1.73 4.49 -8.12
C THR A 65 1.02 4.17 -9.44
N ALA A 66 1.40 4.83 -10.54
CA ALA A 66 0.87 4.55 -11.87
C ALA A 66 1.13 3.10 -12.31
N ARG A 67 2.35 2.59 -12.09
CA ARG A 67 2.67 1.18 -12.38
C ARG A 67 1.80 0.21 -11.58
N SER A 68 1.68 0.43 -10.27
CA SER A 68 0.84 -0.40 -9.40
C SER A 68 -0.63 -0.36 -9.83
N HIS A 69 -1.13 0.80 -10.25
CA HIS A 69 -2.49 0.97 -10.75
C HIS A 69 -2.73 0.16 -12.02
N VAL A 70 -1.89 0.35 -13.04
CA VAL A 70 -2.02 -0.38 -14.30
C VAL A 70 -1.95 -1.89 -14.07
N SER A 71 -1.02 -2.37 -13.23
CA SER A 71 -0.91 -3.80 -12.94
C SER A 71 -2.15 -4.37 -12.24
N ASN A 72 -2.68 -3.70 -11.20
CA ASN A 72 -3.82 -4.22 -10.46
C ASN A 72 -5.12 -4.14 -11.25
N VAL A 73 -5.35 -3.06 -12.01
CA VAL A 73 -6.54 -2.95 -12.87
C VAL A 73 -6.51 -4.04 -13.94
N ALA A 74 -5.39 -4.21 -14.64
CA ALA A 74 -5.26 -5.25 -15.66
C ALA A 74 -5.46 -6.67 -15.10
N LEU A 75 -4.89 -6.96 -13.92
CA LEU A 75 -5.11 -8.25 -13.25
C LEU A 75 -6.58 -8.44 -12.85
N ASN A 76 -7.23 -7.43 -12.28
CA ASN A 76 -8.63 -7.53 -11.88
C ASN A 76 -9.57 -7.74 -13.07
N GLU A 77 -9.38 -6.99 -14.16
CA GLU A 77 -10.11 -7.17 -15.41
C GLU A 77 -9.88 -8.57 -16.01
N THR A 78 -8.63 -9.06 -15.96
CA THR A 78 -8.31 -10.43 -16.40
C THR A 78 -9.07 -11.46 -15.58
N TYR A 79 -9.09 -11.33 -14.25
CA TYR A 79 -9.82 -12.23 -13.35
C TYR A 79 -11.32 -12.24 -13.65
N GLN A 80 -11.92 -11.07 -13.88
CA GLN A 80 -13.33 -10.98 -14.28
C GLN A 80 -13.61 -11.66 -15.61
N THR A 81 -12.72 -11.50 -16.59
CA THR A 81 -12.86 -12.04 -17.95
C THR A 81 -12.75 -13.58 -17.97
N ILE A 82 -11.81 -14.14 -17.21
CA ILE A 82 -11.58 -15.60 -17.17
C ILE A 82 -12.50 -16.34 -16.19
N GLY A 83 -13.43 -15.63 -15.53
CA GLY A 83 -14.41 -16.24 -14.61
C GLY A 83 -13.86 -16.61 -13.23
N VAL A 84 -12.90 -15.84 -12.70
CA VAL A 84 -12.52 -15.96 -11.29
C VAL A 84 -13.67 -15.48 -10.41
N GLU A 85 -14.15 -16.37 -9.54
CA GLU A 85 -15.27 -16.09 -8.63
C GLU A 85 -14.87 -15.30 -7.38
N TYR A 86 -13.64 -15.46 -6.91
CA TYR A 86 -13.16 -14.84 -5.68
C TYR A 86 -11.79 -14.20 -5.85
N VAL A 87 -11.63 -13.01 -5.28
CA VAL A 87 -10.35 -12.30 -5.21
C VAL A 87 -10.01 -11.98 -3.76
N LYS A 88 -8.73 -12.07 -3.42
CA LYS A 88 -8.21 -11.74 -2.08
C LYS A 88 -7.31 -10.52 -2.16
N PHE A 89 -7.53 -9.57 -1.27
CA PHE A 89 -6.65 -8.42 -1.10
C PHE A 89 -5.44 -8.80 -0.23
N ILE A 90 -4.24 -8.64 -0.77
CA ILE A 90 -3.00 -8.98 -0.07
C ILE A 90 -2.20 -7.70 0.16
N ALA A 91 -2.03 -7.31 1.43
CA ALA A 91 -1.11 -6.22 1.81
C ALA A 91 0.31 -6.75 1.99
N THR A 92 1.35 -6.05 1.53
CA THR A 92 2.75 -6.46 1.75
C THR A 92 3.04 -6.63 3.26
N LEU A 93 3.90 -7.58 3.64
CA LEU A 93 4.31 -7.75 5.04
C LEU A 93 5.58 -6.95 5.32
N ASP A 94 5.45 -5.65 5.60
CA ASP A 94 6.60 -4.83 6.00
C ASP A 94 6.25 -3.54 6.76
N SER A 95 7.28 -2.83 7.21
CA SER A 95 7.18 -1.55 7.94
C SER A 95 6.55 -0.39 7.16
N ARG A 96 6.42 -0.51 5.83
CA ARG A 96 5.88 0.54 4.95
C ARG A 96 4.43 0.28 4.56
N THR A 97 3.86 -0.83 5.02
CA THR A 97 2.47 -1.15 4.75
C THR A 97 1.59 -0.21 5.54
N SER A 98 0.68 0.46 4.84
CA SER A 98 -0.19 1.46 5.46
C SER A 98 -1.26 0.80 6.32
N LYS A 99 -1.82 1.55 7.27
CA LYS A 99 -2.95 1.07 8.06
C LYS A 99 -4.17 0.77 7.18
N ILE A 100 -4.41 1.57 6.13
CA ILE A 100 -5.48 1.31 5.16
C ILE A 100 -5.29 -0.03 4.45
N CYS A 101 -4.10 -0.33 3.94
CA CYS A 101 -3.83 -1.62 3.33
C CYS A 101 -3.93 -2.77 4.33
N MET A 102 -3.47 -2.58 5.57
CA MET A 102 -3.63 -3.55 6.65
C MET A 102 -5.12 -3.83 6.94
N GLY A 103 -5.97 -2.80 6.96
CA GLY A 103 -7.42 -2.94 7.20
C GLY A 103 -8.17 -3.70 6.10
N TYR A 104 -7.61 -3.78 4.89
CA TYR A 104 -8.13 -4.61 3.80
C TYR A 104 -7.40 -5.94 3.64
N SER A 105 -6.28 -6.14 4.34
CA SER A 105 -5.46 -7.34 4.18
C SER A 105 -6.26 -8.60 4.47
N ASP A 106 -6.08 -9.59 3.60
CA ASP A 106 -6.61 -10.93 3.69
C ASP A 106 -8.14 -11.04 3.57
N LYS A 107 -8.84 -9.92 3.32
CA LYS A 107 -10.27 -9.93 2.95
C LYS A 107 -10.45 -10.57 1.57
N VAL A 108 -11.46 -11.43 1.48
CA VAL A 108 -11.88 -12.12 0.26
C VAL A 108 -13.16 -11.47 -0.21
N TYR A 109 -13.26 -11.22 -1.51
CA TYR A 109 -14.41 -10.59 -2.15
C TYR A 109 -14.90 -11.50 -3.26
N LYS A 110 -16.22 -11.61 -3.38
CA LYS A 110 -16.83 -12.29 -4.51
C LYS A 110 -16.78 -11.37 -5.75
N LYS A 111 -16.76 -11.95 -6.95
CA LYS A 111 -16.66 -11.26 -8.25
C LYS A 111 -17.53 -10.00 -8.37
N ASP A 112 -18.80 -10.08 -7.95
CA ASP A 112 -19.77 -8.98 -8.09
C ASP A 112 -19.85 -8.06 -6.86
N GLU A 113 -19.06 -8.34 -5.82
CA GLU A 113 -19.01 -7.53 -4.61
C GLU A 113 -18.10 -6.31 -4.83
N PRO A 114 -18.53 -5.09 -4.48
CA PRO A 114 -17.66 -3.91 -4.50
C PRO A 114 -16.45 -4.11 -3.58
N HIS A 115 -15.24 -3.97 -4.14
CA HIS A 115 -14.01 -4.20 -3.41
C HIS A 115 -12.89 -3.22 -3.80
N PRO A 116 -11.93 -2.95 -2.90
CA PRO A 116 -10.83 -2.03 -3.19
C PRO A 116 -9.84 -2.63 -4.18
N VAL A 117 -9.56 -1.90 -5.26
CA VAL A 117 -8.50 -2.22 -6.23
C VAL A 117 -7.27 -1.35 -5.92
N PRO A 118 -6.11 -1.92 -5.50
CA PRO A 118 -4.91 -1.13 -5.28
C PRO A 118 -4.44 -0.40 -6.55
N PRO A 119 -3.68 0.70 -6.44
CA PRO A 119 -3.15 1.31 -5.22
C PRO A 119 -4.19 2.15 -4.50
N LEU A 120 -4.28 2.01 -3.17
CA LEU A 120 -5.17 2.80 -2.31
C LEU A 120 -4.54 4.11 -1.81
N HIS A 121 -3.22 4.23 -1.95
CA HIS A 121 -2.45 5.39 -1.54
C HIS A 121 -1.15 5.48 -2.37
N PRO A 122 -0.46 6.64 -2.37
CA PRO A 122 0.82 6.75 -3.08
C PRO A 122 1.83 5.73 -2.56
N ASN A 123 2.59 5.11 -3.46
CA ASN A 123 3.53 4.01 -3.16
C ASN A 123 2.89 2.75 -2.52
N CYS A 124 1.59 2.53 -2.70
CA CYS A 124 0.95 1.26 -2.33
C CYS A 124 1.60 0.08 -3.07
N ARG A 125 1.75 -1.04 -2.35
CA ARG A 125 2.36 -2.30 -2.83
C ARG A 125 1.46 -3.51 -2.59
N SER A 126 0.23 -3.26 -2.15
CA SER A 126 -0.79 -4.29 -2.08
C SER A 126 -1.19 -4.73 -3.48
N ILE A 127 -1.68 -5.96 -3.56
CA ILE A 127 -2.16 -6.57 -4.79
C ILE A 127 -3.49 -7.29 -4.56
N LEU A 128 -4.25 -7.50 -5.63
CA LEU A 128 -5.32 -8.49 -5.67
C LEU A 128 -4.77 -9.79 -6.26
N ILE A 129 -5.17 -10.91 -5.67
CA ILE A 129 -4.86 -12.25 -6.18
C ILE A 129 -6.15 -13.05 -6.35
N PRO A 130 -6.22 -13.99 -7.31
CA PRO A 130 -7.37 -14.87 -7.46
C PRO A 130 -7.28 -15.99 -6.41
N VAL A 131 -8.43 -16.41 -5.89
CA VAL A 131 -8.55 -17.55 -4.96
C VAL A 131 -9.70 -18.46 -5.41
N SER A 132 -9.61 -19.74 -5.06
CA SER A 132 -10.55 -20.76 -5.55
C SER A 132 -11.93 -20.68 -4.91
N ASP A 133 -12.01 -20.18 -3.67
CA ASP A 133 -13.23 -20.14 -2.87
C ASP A 133 -13.19 -18.98 -1.84
N ASP A 134 -14.28 -18.85 -1.08
CA ASP A 134 -14.46 -17.85 -0.02
C ASP A 134 -13.52 -18.03 1.18
N SER A 135 -12.87 -19.19 1.32
CA SER A 135 -11.85 -19.41 2.34
C SER A 135 -10.58 -18.58 2.08
N GLY A 136 -10.37 -18.15 0.83
CA GLY A 136 -9.22 -17.32 0.46
C GLY A 136 -7.87 -17.99 0.69
N LYS A 137 -7.84 -19.32 0.73
CA LYS A 137 -6.63 -20.09 0.92
C LYS A 137 -5.75 -20.02 -0.32
N THR A 138 -4.45 -19.83 -0.07
CA THR A 138 -3.42 -19.78 -1.10
C THR A 138 -2.38 -20.86 -0.86
N ILE A 139 -1.66 -21.21 -1.93
CA ILE A 139 -0.55 -22.16 -1.86
C ILE A 139 0.79 -21.42 -1.94
N GLY A 140 1.79 -21.95 -1.24
CA GLY A 140 3.16 -21.44 -1.27
C GLY A 140 3.46 -20.37 -0.23
N MET A 141 4.50 -19.59 -0.52
CA MET A 141 5.12 -18.67 0.42
C MET A 141 5.02 -17.22 -0.06
N ARG A 142 5.03 -16.27 0.87
CA ARG A 142 5.05 -14.83 0.59
C ARG A 142 6.20 -14.14 1.31
N PRO A 143 6.81 -13.11 0.70
CA PRO A 143 7.92 -12.41 1.31
C PRO A 143 7.45 -11.47 2.42
N PHE A 144 8.33 -11.24 3.39
CA PHE A 144 8.19 -10.18 4.39
C PHE A 144 9.51 -9.43 4.58
N ASN A 145 9.43 -8.23 5.14
CA ASN A 145 10.57 -7.41 5.53
C ASN A 145 10.24 -6.66 6.82
N ASN A 146 10.76 -7.13 7.94
CA ASN A 146 10.59 -6.46 9.23
C ASN A 146 11.80 -5.56 9.58
N LYS A 147 12.65 -5.23 8.60
CA LYS A 147 13.83 -4.41 8.90
C LYS A 147 13.44 -3.00 9.34
N VAL A 148 13.98 -2.59 10.48
CA VAL A 148 13.90 -1.23 11.02
C VAL A 148 15.31 -0.79 11.38
N ASN A 149 15.75 0.34 10.83
CA ASN A 149 17.10 0.90 11.06
C ASN A 149 18.26 -0.08 10.79
N GLY A 150 18.06 -1.05 9.88
CA GLY A 150 19.07 -2.04 9.50
C GLY A 150 19.00 -3.35 10.28
N GLU A 151 18.30 -3.37 11.41
CA GLU A 151 18.05 -4.56 12.23
C GLU A 151 16.76 -5.27 11.79
N GLY A 152 16.67 -6.57 12.05
CA GLY A 152 15.60 -7.45 11.56
C GLY A 152 16.02 -8.28 10.35
N GLU A 153 15.05 -8.87 9.68
CA GLU A 153 15.24 -9.87 8.63
C GLU A 153 14.35 -9.63 7.40
N ILE A 154 14.79 -10.24 6.30
CA ILE A 154 14.00 -10.38 5.07
C ILE A 154 13.87 -11.87 4.86
N GLY A 155 12.63 -12.34 4.75
CA GLY A 155 12.37 -13.77 4.69
C GLY A 155 11.06 -14.07 3.98
N VAL A 156 10.61 -15.31 4.15
CA VAL A 156 9.37 -15.82 3.59
C VAL A 156 8.55 -16.49 4.69
N VAL A 157 7.23 -16.37 4.60
CA VAL A 157 6.26 -17.03 5.48
C VAL A 157 5.19 -17.71 4.63
N ASP A 158 4.39 -18.58 5.24
CA ASP A 158 3.23 -19.16 4.58
C ASP A 158 2.34 -18.06 3.98
N SER A 159 1.87 -18.28 2.74
CA SER A 159 1.07 -17.30 1.99
C SER A 159 -0.24 -16.92 2.70
N ASN A 160 -0.76 -17.79 3.57
CA ASN A 160 -1.95 -17.56 4.38
C ASN A 160 -1.65 -16.81 5.70
N THR A 161 -0.39 -16.49 5.97
CA THR A 161 -0.04 -15.63 7.12
C THR A 161 -0.64 -14.25 6.91
N THR A 162 -1.61 -13.89 7.77
CA THR A 162 -2.26 -12.59 7.72
C THR A 162 -1.34 -11.47 8.18
N PHE A 163 -1.60 -10.24 7.76
CA PHE A 163 -0.80 -9.10 8.25
C PHE A 163 -0.83 -9.01 9.78
N LYS A 164 -1.99 -9.21 10.40
CA LYS A 164 -2.15 -9.20 11.86
C LYS A 164 -1.34 -10.31 12.53
N GLY A 165 -1.49 -11.55 12.08
CA GLY A 165 -0.77 -12.70 12.66
C GLY A 165 0.75 -12.61 12.46
N TRP A 166 1.19 -12.01 11.36
CA TRP A 166 2.60 -11.67 11.16
C TRP A 166 3.05 -10.55 12.10
N PHE A 167 2.29 -9.45 12.18
CA PHE A 167 2.60 -8.28 13.01
C PHE A 167 2.73 -8.62 14.49
N ASP A 168 1.84 -9.47 15.02
CA ASP A 168 1.82 -9.85 16.43
C ASP A 168 3.11 -10.57 16.86
N LYS A 169 3.78 -11.26 15.92
CA LYS A 169 5.06 -11.96 16.12
C LYS A 169 6.29 -11.06 15.99
N GLN A 170 6.13 -9.82 15.53
CA GLN A 170 7.25 -8.90 15.38
C GLN A 170 7.72 -8.38 16.75
N ASP A 171 9.00 -8.03 16.83
CA ASP A 171 9.57 -7.46 18.04
C ASP A 171 8.94 -6.11 18.41
N ALA A 172 9.19 -5.68 19.65
CA ALA A 172 8.68 -4.42 20.17
C ALA A 172 9.19 -3.20 19.38
N ALA A 173 10.40 -3.27 18.82
CA ALA A 173 11.00 -2.16 18.07
C ALA A 173 10.24 -1.93 16.75
N PHE A 174 9.96 -2.99 16.00
CA PHE A 174 9.15 -2.98 14.80
C PHE A 174 7.73 -2.52 15.09
N GLN A 175 7.07 -3.12 16.09
CA GLN A 175 5.68 -2.78 16.42
C GLN A 175 5.54 -1.30 16.81
N LYS A 176 6.48 -0.78 17.60
CA LYS A 176 6.52 0.64 18.00
C LYS A 176 6.84 1.56 16.82
N SER A 177 7.80 1.18 15.97
CA SER A 177 8.13 1.89 14.73
C SER A 177 6.91 2.05 13.83
N TRP A 178 6.12 0.98 13.65
CA TRP A 178 4.98 0.98 12.75
C TRP A 178 3.75 1.68 13.34
N LEU A 179 3.42 1.45 14.61
CA LEU A 179 2.24 2.04 15.27
C LEU A 179 2.46 3.50 15.68
N GLY A 180 3.68 3.88 16.00
CA GLY A 180 3.99 5.08 16.77
C GLY A 180 3.72 4.89 18.27
N PRO A 181 4.20 5.82 19.12
CA PRO A 181 4.24 5.62 20.57
C PRO A 181 2.85 5.46 21.20
N THR A 182 1.89 6.32 20.87
CA THR A 182 0.54 6.30 21.46
C THR A 182 -0.23 5.04 21.08
N ARG A 183 -0.25 4.66 19.80
CA ARG A 183 -0.96 3.45 19.33
C ARG A 183 -0.27 2.18 19.83
N TYR A 184 1.05 2.18 19.96
CA TYR A 184 1.76 1.06 20.56
C TYR A 184 1.39 0.86 22.03
N LYS A 185 1.24 1.95 22.80
CA LYS A 185 0.78 1.89 24.19
C LYS A 185 -0.64 1.32 24.28
N LEU A 186 -1.55 1.78 23.42
CA LEU A 186 -2.91 1.20 23.32
C LEU A 186 -2.89 -0.28 22.95
N PHE A 187 -2.06 -0.66 21.97
CA PHE A 187 -1.94 -2.05 21.50
C PHE A 187 -1.43 -2.98 22.60
N LYS A 188 -0.36 -2.60 23.30
CA LYS A 188 0.26 -3.45 24.34
C LYS A 188 -0.46 -3.41 25.68
N GLU A 189 -0.73 -2.22 26.21
CA GLU A 189 -1.27 -2.04 27.56
C GLU A 189 -2.80 -2.00 27.55
N GLY A 190 -3.38 -1.32 26.54
CA GLY A 190 -4.82 -1.22 26.36
C GLY A 190 -5.48 -2.50 25.81
N LYS A 191 -4.69 -3.47 25.33
CA LYS A 191 -5.16 -4.66 24.60
C LYS A 191 -6.02 -4.30 23.37
N TYR A 192 -5.71 -3.17 22.73
CA TYR A 192 -6.33 -2.82 21.45
C TYR A 192 -5.84 -3.76 20.35
N SER A 193 -6.75 -4.40 19.64
CA SER A 193 -6.42 -5.16 18.44
C SER A 193 -6.10 -4.22 17.27
N LEU A 194 -5.28 -4.67 16.32
CA LEU A 194 -4.87 -3.86 15.17
C LEU A 194 -6.05 -3.31 14.35
N ASP A 195 -7.08 -4.12 14.21
CA ASP A 195 -8.35 -3.81 13.54
C ASP A 195 -9.07 -2.61 14.15
N LYS A 196 -8.84 -2.27 15.43
CA LYS A 196 -9.43 -1.09 16.07
C LYS A 196 -8.75 0.23 15.73
N PHE A 197 -7.61 0.21 15.03
CA PHE A 197 -6.93 1.43 14.60
C PHE A 197 -7.41 1.96 13.25
N VAL A 198 -8.31 1.24 12.60
CA VAL A 198 -8.88 1.59 11.30
C VAL A 198 -10.40 1.53 11.38
N ASP A 199 -11.05 2.41 10.63
CA ASP A 199 -12.49 2.37 10.43
C ASP A 199 -12.85 1.10 9.63
N PRO A 200 -13.73 0.23 10.13
CA PRO A 200 -14.10 -1.00 9.43
C PRO A 200 -14.84 -0.76 8.11
N LEU A 201 -15.52 0.37 7.96
CA LEU A 201 -16.30 0.71 6.77
C LEU A 201 -15.41 1.31 5.67
N THR A 202 -14.55 2.25 6.04
CA THR A 202 -13.72 2.99 5.06
C THR A 202 -12.30 2.44 4.93
N GLY A 203 -11.84 1.65 5.90
CA GLY A 203 -10.45 1.22 6.04
C GLY A 203 -9.50 2.34 6.43
N GLN A 204 -9.98 3.57 6.62
CA GLN A 204 -9.10 4.71 6.95
C GLN A 204 -8.60 4.59 8.39
N PRO A 205 -7.33 4.93 8.66
CA PRO A 205 -6.84 4.94 10.03
C PRO A 205 -7.51 6.03 10.84
N PHE A 206 -8.01 5.67 12.03
CA PHE A 206 -8.47 6.67 12.98
C PHE A 206 -7.30 7.54 13.44
N THR A 207 -7.55 8.84 13.52
CA THR A 207 -6.69 9.81 14.20
C THR A 207 -6.63 9.52 15.70
N LEU A 208 -5.63 10.07 16.39
CA LEU A 208 -5.56 9.91 17.85
C LEU A 208 -6.75 10.59 18.55
N ALA A 209 -7.25 11.69 18.00
CA ALA A 209 -8.42 12.39 18.54
C ALA A 209 -9.70 11.53 18.39
N GLU A 210 -9.88 10.87 17.24
CA GLU A 210 -11.01 9.95 17.03
C GLU A 210 -10.91 8.72 17.94
N LEU A 211 -9.71 8.12 18.05
CA LEU A 211 -9.50 7.00 18.98
C LEU A 211 -9.82 7.39 20.43
N LYS A 212 -9.43 8.60 20.86
CA LYS A 212 -9.75 9.10 22.20
C LYS A 212 -11.24 9.28 22.41
N LYS A 213 -11.97 9.76 21.40
CA LYS A 213 -13.44 9.87 21.46
C LYS A 213 -14.13 8.51 21.51
N LEU A 214 -13.60 7.51 20.81
CA LEU A 214 -14.15 6.15 20.80
C LEU A 214 -13.95 5.43 22.13
N ASP A 215 -12.86 5.69 22.84
CA ASP A 215 -12.54 5.05 24.12
C ASP A 215 -11.82 6.02 25.09
N GLU A 216 -12.58 6.99 25.60
CA GLU A 216 -12.04 8.02 26.49
C GLU A 216 -11.49 7.43 27.80
N GLU A 217 -12.15 6.39 28.33
CA GLU A 217 -11.76 5.73 29.58
C GLU A 217 -10.39 5.08 29.44
N MET A 218 -10.12 4.40 28.32
CA MET A 218 -8.83 3.77 28.09
C MET A 218 -7.70 4.79 27.95
N PHE A 219 -7.95 5.90 27.25
CA PHE A 219 -6.96 6.99 27.16
C PHE A 219 -6.66 7.61 28.52
N LYS A 220 -7.69 7.86 29.35
CA LYS A 220 -7.52 8.35 30.73
C LYS A 220 -6.72 7.37 31.58
N ARG A 221 -7.07 6.06 31.52
CA ARG A 221 -6.38 4.99 32.26
C ARG A 221 -4.90 4.89 31.91
N LEU A 222 -4.55 5.06 30.64
CA LEU A 222 -3.17 4.98 30.15
C LEU A 222 -2.42 6.32 30.21
N GLY A 223 -3.06 7.42 30.64
CA GLY A 223 -2.45 8.74 30.69
C GLY A 223 -2.05 9.28 29.31
N LEU A 224 -2.93 9.12 28.31
CA LEU A 224 -2.73 9.51 26.90
C LEU A 224 -3.62 10.68 26.44
#